data_AF-A0A920WMX9-F1
#
_entry.id   AF-A0A920WMX9-F1
#
_cell.length_a   1.000
_cell.length_b   1.000
_cell.length_c   1.000
_cell.angle_alpha   90.00
_cell.angle_beta   90.00
_cell.angle_gamma   90.00
#
_symmetry.space_group_name_H-M   'P 1'
#
loop_
_entity.id
_entity.type
_entity.pdbx_description
1 polymer ?
#
loop_
_entity_poly.entity_id
_entity_poly.type
_entity_poly.pdbx_seq_one_letter_code
_entity_poly.pdbx_strand_id
1 'polypeptide(L)'
;MTTSNENQIAFGNGTEPWGNMEETKAGYDGLFAEMVNRVNAGEPGILYTWSPASYLTVLVPGVNVLWLSVEAVLDGSNPLGKEGGENHQQEQGFTDFGPDMCTQPCQLGWSAADIQVSMRTDRLDENPFLRNLFPLIKPSILDISFLQVDQTDGDGSQAHVAELATGWMTENAEVVAGWIAEAAAAG
;
A
#
# COMPACT_ATOMS: atom_id res chain seq x y z
N MET A 1 3.96 13.38 -1.17
CA MET A 1 4.01 12.13 -1.95
C MET A 1 3.99 12.53 -3.41
N THR A 2 5.16 12.61 -4.04
CA THR A 2 5.25 12.87 -5.48
C THR A 2 4.69 11.65 -6.20
N THR A 3 3.54 11.80 -6.86
CA THR A 3 3.19 10.94 -7.98
C THR A 3 4.30 11.15 -9.01
N SER A 4 5.34 10.32 -8.98
CA SER A 4 6.42 10.47 -9.95
C SER A 4 5.80 10.21 -11.31
N ASN A 5 5.91 11.20 -12.21
CA ASN A 5 5.63 11.00 -13.62
C ASN A 5 6.61 9.98 -14.26
N GLU A 6 7.55 9.46 -13.47
CA GLU A 6 8.66 8.60 -13.87
C GLU A 6 8.36 7.10 -13.71
N ASN A 7 7.42 6.70 -12.84
CA ASN A 7 7.11 5.28 -12.71
C ASN A 7 6.42 4.79 -14.00
N GLN A 8 7.01 3.80 -14.65
CA GLN A 8 6.43 3.09 -15.79
C GLN A 8 6.19 1.66 -15.34
N ILE A 9 4.95 1.21 -15.43
CA ILE A 9 4.63 -0.19 -15.18
C ILE A 9 4.82 -0.93 -16.49
N ALA A 10 5.87 -1.75 -16.56
CA ALA A 10 6.03 -2.66 -17.68
C ALA A 10 5.17 -3.90 -17.47
N PHE A 11 4.37 -4.21 -18.48
CA PHE A 11 3.62 -5.46 -18.56
C PHE A 11 4.27 -6.35 -19.60
N GLY A 12 4.46 -7.63 -19.27
CA GLY A 12 5.26 -8.53 -20.08
C GLY A 12 5.43 -9.89 -19.43
N ASN A 13 6.23 -10.74 -20.07
CA ASN A 13 6.66 -12.03 -19.52
C ASN A 13 7.98 -11.94 -18.73
N GLY A 14 8.34 -10.75 -18.25
CA GLY A 14 9.60 -10.47 -17.55
C GLY A 14 10.76 -10.11 -18.47
N THR A 15 10.78 -10.60 -19.70
CA THR A 15 11.85 -10.33 -20.68
C THR A 15 11.38 -9.55 -21.92
N GLU A 16 10.10 -9.67 -22.27
CA GLU A 16 9.50 -9.01 -23.43
C GLU A 16 8.23 -8.25 -23.01
N PRO A 17 8.06 -7.01 -23.47
CA PRO A 17 6.86 -6.25 -23.17
C PRO A 17 5.68 -6.74 -24.00
N TRP A 18 4.48 -6.69 -23.42
CA TRP A 18 3.25 -6.95 -24.15
C TRP A 18 2.87 -5.76 -25.02
N GLY A 19 2.75 -5.98 -26.34
CA GLY A 19 2.40 -4.93 -27.30
C GLY A 19 0.91 -4.56 -27.36
N ASN A 20 0.07 -5.21 -26.57
CA ASN A 20 -1.38 -5.02 -26.53
C ASN A 20 -1.87 -4.28 -25.27
N MET A 21 -0.96 -3.73 -24.46
CA MET A 21 -1.29 -2.92 -23.30
C MET A 21 -0.65 -1.54 -23.42
N GLU A 22 -1.41 -0.51 -23.09
CA GLU A 22 -0.96 0.88 -23.08
C GLU A 22 -1.21 1.49 -21.70
N GLU A 23 -0.16 2.01 -21.08
CA GLU A 23 -0.27 2.69 -19.79
C GLU A 23 -0.93 4.07 -19.99
N THR A 24 -2.09 4.28 -19.37
CA THR A 24 -2.75 5.59 -19.35
C THR A 24 -2.30 6.37 -18.13
N LYS A 25 -1.62 7.51 -18.36
CA LYS A 25 -1.20 8.43 -17.29
C LYS A 25 -2.13 9.63 -17.21
N ALA A 26 -2.79 9.79 -16.07
CA ALA A 26 -3.64 10.94 -15.75
C ALA A 26 -3.67 11.16 -14.22
N GLY A 27 -4.48 12.12 -13.75
CA GLY A 27 -4.71 12.29 -12.32
C GLY A 27 -5.33 11.03 -11.72
N TYR A 28 -4.73 10.53 -10.63
CA TYR A 28 -5.10 9.24 -10.04
C TYR A 28 -6.59 9.17 -9.67
N ASP A 29 -7.12 10.20 -9.01
CA ASP A 29 -8.52 10.25 -8.57
C ASP A 29 -9.50 10.10 -9.74
N GLY A 30 -9.16 10.68 -10.90
CA GLY A 30 -9.94 10.55 -12.13
C GLY A 30 -9.92 9.13 -12.68
N LEU A 31 -8.73 8.51 -12.73
CA LEU A 31 -8.57 7.11 -13.16
C LEU A 31 -9.27 6.14 -12.20
N PHE A 32 -9.22 6.43 -10.89
CA PHE A 32 -9.92 5.65 -9.88
C PHE A 32 -11.44 5.75 -10.05
N ALA A 33 -11.98 6.96 -10.25
CA ALA A 33 -13.41 7.15 -10.49
C ALA A 33 -13.89 6.44 -11.76
N GLU A 34 -13.07 6.43 -12.82
CA GLU A 34 -13.34 5.64 -14.02
C GLU A 34 -13.38 4.14 -13.72
N MET A 35 -12.39 3.63 -12.97
CA MET A 35 -12.35 2.22 -12.57
C MET A 35 -13.58 1.81 -11.75
N VAL A 36 -14.02 2.66 -10.81
CA VAL A 36 -15.26 2.44 -10.04
C VAL A 36 -16.49 2.34 -10.95
N ASN A 37 -16.61 3.22 -11.95
CA ASN A 37 -17.71 3.15 -12.92
C ASN A 37 -17.67 1.85 -13.74
N ARG A 38 -16.49 1.39 -14.15
CA ARG A 38 -16.31 0.12 -14.87
C ARG A 38 -16.74 -1.06 -14.01
N VAL A 39 -16.26 -1.15 -12.77
CA VAL A 39 -16.63 -2.21 -11.82
C VAL A 39 -18.15 -2.24 -11.59
N ASN A 40 -18.77 -1.08 -11.38
CA ASN A 40 -20.22 -0.98 -11.20
C ASN A 40 -21.02 -1.38 -12.46
N ALA A 41 -20.45 -1.17 -13.66
CA ALA A 41 -21.03 -1.58 -14.93
C ALA A 41 -20.73 -3.05 -15.29
N GLY A 42 -19.94 -3.77 -14.49
CA GLY A 42 -19.48 -5.12 -14.81
C GLY A 42 -18.46 -5.17 -15.96
N GLU A 43 -17.80 -4.05 -16.25
CA GLU A 43 -16.79 -3.94 -17.29
C GLU A 43 -15.39 -4.26 -16.75
N PRO A 44 -14.53 -4.92 -17.54
CA PRO A 44 -13.16 -5.21 -17.13
C PRO A 44 -12.31 -3.94 -17.06
N GLY A 45 -11.33 -3.94 -16.16
CA GLY A 45 -10.34 -2.88 -16.02
C GLY A 45 -9.17 -3.33 -15.16
N ILE A 46 -8.04 -2.65 -15.32
CA ILE A 46 -6.85 -2.81 -14.48
C ILE A 46 -6.45 -1.40 -14.02
N LEU A 47 -6.23 -1.25 -12.73
CA LEU A 47 -5.78 -0.01 -12.10
C LEU A 47 -4.62 -0.33 -11.18
N TYR A 48 -3.55 0.44 -11.28
CA TYR A 48 -2.50 0.43 -10.26
C TYR A 48 -3.01 1.11 -8.99
N THR A 49 -2.81 0.49 -7.83
CA THR A 49 -3.14 1.06 -6.51
C THR A 49 -2.13 0.57 -5.47
N TRP A 50 -2.19 1.10 -4.25
CA TRP A 50 -1.32 0.73 -3.13
C TRP A 50 -2.14 0.59 -1.84
N SER A 51 -1.58 -0.12 -0.86
CA SER A 51 -2.15 -0.25 0.48
C SER A 51 -1.16 0.26 1.53
N PRO A 52 -1.62 0.93 2.60
CA PRO A 52 -2.99 1.38 2.86
C PRO A 52 -3.39 2.59 1.98
N ALA A 53 -4.66 2.66 1.61
CA ALA A 53 -5.25 3.78 0.89
C ALA A 53 -6.78 3.82 1.05
N SER A 54 -7.37 5.01 1.12
CA SER A 54 -8.84 5.19 1.17
C SER A 54 -9.57 4.47 0.02
N TYR A 55 -8.94 4.37 -1.15
CA TYR A 55 -9.41 3.65 -2.33
C TYR A 55 -9.81 2.20 -2.08
N LEU A 56 -9.12 1.53 -1.14
CA LEU A 56 -9.36 0.12 -0.80
C LEU A 56 -10.66 -0.09 -0.01
N THR A 57 -11.31 0.99 0.44
CA THR A 57 -12.64 0.94 1.08
C THR A 57 -13.78 0.91 0.06
N VAL A 58 -13.50 1.29 -1.20
CA VAL A 58 -14.48 1.33 -2.30
C VAL A 58 -14.24 0.19 -3.28
N LEU A 59 -12.99 0.01 -3.73
CA LEU A 59 -12.56 -1.15 -4.50
C LEU A 59 -11.88 -2.12 -3.54
N VAL A 60 -12.68 -3.00 -2.95
CA VAL A 60 -12.29 -3.92 -1.88
C VAL A 60 -11.83 -5.24 -2.51
N PRO A 61 -10.52 -5.60 -2.41
CA PRO A 61 -10.04 -6.88 -2.89
C PRO A 61 -10.82 -8.03 -2.24
N GLY A 62 -11.17 -9.03 -3.04
CA GLY A 62 -11.98 -10.19 -2.66
C GLY A 62 -13.48 -9.96 -2.47
N VAL A 63 -13.95 -8.74 -2.70
CA VAL A 63 -15.38 -8.44 -2.77
C VAL A 63 -15.76 -8.03 -4.19
N ASN A 64 -15.14 -6.98 -4.74
CA ASN A 64 -15.49 -6.44 -6.05
C ASN A 64 -14.28 -6.27 -6.99
N VAL A 65 -13.05 -6.47 -6.50
CA VAL A 65 -11.82 -6.50 -7.29
C VAL A 65 -10.88 -7.59 -6.78
N LEU A 66 -9.80 -7.86 -7.51
CA LEU A 66 -8.70 -8.74 -7.10
C LEU A 66 -7.36 -8.03 -7.32
N TRP A 67 -6.35 -8.40 -6.55
CA TRP A 67 -4.97 -8.13 -6.92
C TRP A 67 -4.59 -8.98 -8.13
N LEU A 68 -3.94 -8.36 -9.11
CA LEU A 68 -3.48 -9.04 -10.31
C LEU A 68 -2.03 -9.50 -10.10
N SER A 69 -1.84 -10.82 -10.15
CA SER A 69 -0.52 -11.44 -10.18
C SER A 69 0.20 -11.16 -11.50
N VAL A 70 1.52 -11.01 -11.43
CA VAL A 70 2.41 -10.93 -12.59
C VAL A 70 3.03 -12.29 -12.87
N GLU A 71 3.14 -12.66 -14.14
CA GLU A 71 3.69 -13.96 -14.56
C GLU A 71 5.20 -14.05 -14.36
N ALA A 72 5.89 -12.91 -14.42
CA ALA A 72 7.30 -12.79 -14.16
C ALA A 72 7.60 -11.42 -13.56
N VAL A 73 8.56 -11.40 -12.64
CA VAL A 73 9.09 -10.17 -12.07
C VAL A 73 10.06 -9.56 -13.07
N LEU A 74 10.02 -8.24 -13.23
CA LEU A 74 10.95 -7.52 -14.09
C LEU A 74 12.36 -7.61 -13.52
N ASP A 75 13.23 -8.41 -14.12
CA ASP A 75 14.66 -8.31 -13.86
C ASP A 75 15.20 -6.99 -14.48
N GLY A 76 16.42 -6.58 -14.15
CA GLY A 76 17.01 -5.32 -14.64
C GLY A 76 17.18 -5.22 -16.17
N SER A 77 16.54 -6.10 -16.96
CA SER A 77 16.55 -6.12 -18.44
C SER A 77 15.97 -4.88 -19.09
N ASN A 78 15.15 -4.09 -18.40
CA ASN A 78 14.50 -2.89 -18.94
C ASN A 78 13.80 -3.19 -20.30
N PRO A 79 12.79 -4.07 -20.32
CA PRO A 79 12.22 -4.61 -21.57
C PRO A 79 11.53 -3.54 -22.44
N LEU A 80 11.20 -2.37 -21.88
CA LEU A 80 10.66 -1.24 -22.63
C LEU A 80 11.74 -0.33 -23.23
N GLY A 81 13.02 -0.52 -22.89
CA GLY A 81 14.15 0.29 -23.37
C GLY A 81 14.05 1.76 -22.95
N LYS A 82 13.48 2.04 -21.77
CA LYS A 82 13.18 3.39 -21.29
C LYS A 82 14.30 3.87 -20.38
N GLU A 83 14.69 5.13 -20.50
CA GLU A 83 15.74 5.70 -19.65
C GLU A 83 15.38 5.51 -18.15
N GLY A 84 16.30 4.92 -17.38
CA GLY A 84 16.11 4.63 -15.96
C GLY A 84 15.29 3.38 -15.65
N GLY A 85 14.75 2.68 -16.65
CA GLY A 85 13.92 1.49 -16.49
C GLY A 85 14.62 0.34 -15.75
N GLU A 86 15.93 0.24 -15.87
CA GLU A 86 16.76 -0.74 -15.15
C GLU A 86 16.75 -0.54 -13.62
N ASN A 87 16.41 0.66 -13.13
CA ASN A 87 16.31 0.96 -11.69
C ASN A 87 14.97 0.51 -11.09
N HIS A 88 14.03 0.07 -11.92
CA HIS A 88 12.71 -0.42 -11.53
C HIS A 88 12.64 -1.94 -11.49
N GLN A 89 13.78 -2.61 -11.28
CA GLN A 89 13.83 -4.06 -11.07
C GLN A 89 12.87 -4.47 -9.94
N GLN A 90 12.16 -5.57 -10.17
CA GLN A 90 11.27 -6.20 -9.22
C GLN A 90 11.95 -7.43 -8.64
N GLU A 91 11.76 -7.65 -7.35
CA GLU A 91 12.14 -8.89 -6.68
C GLU A 91 10.95 -9.84 -6.55
N GLN A 92 11.13 -10.99 -5.88
CA GLN A 92 9.99 -11.84 -5.54
C GLN A 92 9.03 -11.04 -4.67
N GLY A 93 7.92 -10.60 -5.27
CA GLY A 93 6.92 -9.80 -4.60
C GLY A 93 6.05 -10.59 -3.63
N PHE A 94 5.09 -9.90 -3.04
CA PHE A 94 4.15 -10.47 -2.06
C PHE A 94 3.36 -11.65 -2.66
N THR A 95 3.26 -12.75 -1.89
CA THR A 95 2.66 -14.02 -2.33
C THR A 95 1.61 -14.59 -1.37
N ASP A 96 1.36 -13.93 -0.23
CA ASP A 96 0.57 -14.54 0.86
C ASP A 96 -0.96 -14.43 0.65
N PHE A 97 -1.44 -13.70 -0.37
CA PHE A 97 -2.86 -13.62 -0.65
C PHE A 97 -3.43 -14.91 -1.27
N GLY A 98 -4.56 -15.34 -0.72
CA GLY A 98 -5.35 -16.44 -1.26
C GLY A 98 -6.06 -16.10 -2.58
N PRO A 99 -6.71 -17.11 -3.20
CA PRO A 99 -7.44 -16.96 -4.46
C PRO A 99 -8.64 -16.02 -4.38
N ASP A 100 -9.11 -15.74 -3.16
CA ASP A 100 -10.14 -14.76 -2.85
C ASP A 100 -9.63 -13.34 -3.03
N MET A 101 -8.33 -13.07 -2.83
CA MET A 101 -7.78 -11.71 -2.84
C MET A 101 -6.89 -11.44 -4.05
N CYS A 102 -6.35 -12.47 -4.68
CA CYS A 102 -5.32 -12.36 -5.71
C CYS A 102 -5.47 -13.47 -6.78
N THR A 103 -5.23 -13.11 -8.05
CA THR A 103 -5.14 -14.12 -9.12
C THR A 103 -3.99 -15.09 -8.85
N GLN A 104 -4.13 -16.36 -9.24
CA GLN A 104 -3.22 -17.44 -8.83
C GLN A 104 -2.28 -17.89 -9.97
N PRO A 105 -1.01 -18.23 -9.67
CA PRO A 105 -0.34 -18.11 -8.36
C PRO A 105 -0.19 -16.64 -7.96
N CYS A 106 -0.36 -16.29 -6.67
CA CYS A 106 -0.22 -14.89 -6.28
C CYS A 106 1.25 -14.46 -6.24
N GLN A 107 1.61 -13.53 -7.10
CA GLN A 107 2.93 -12.90 -7.19
C GLN A 107 2.71 -11.46 -7.60
N LEU A 108 2.74 -10.51 -6.66
CA LEU A 108 2.39 -9.13 -6.99
C LEU A 108 3.51 -8.35 -7.69
N GLY A 109 4.74 -8.87 -7.78
CA GLY A 109 5.86 -8.17 -8.43
C GLY A 109 6.43 -7.01 -7.61
N TRP A 110 5.85 -6.71 -6.45
CA TRP A 110 6.42 -5.80 -5.46
C TRP A 110 6.44 -6.48 -4.10
N SER A 111 7.55 -6.35 -3.38
CA SER A 111 7.60 -6.72 -1.96
C SER A 111 6.58 -5.91 -1.17
N ALA A 112 6.05 -6.51 -0.11
CA ALA A 112 5.21 -5.79 0.82
C ALA A 112 5.98 -4.56 1.33
N ALA A 113 5.46 -3.37 1.06
CA ALA A 113 6.01 -2.15 1.60
C ALA A 113 5.72 -2.12 3.10
N ASP A 114 6.76 -1.87 3.91
CA ASP A 114 6.62 -1.73 5.35
C ASP A 114 6.64 -0.24 5.72
N ILE A 115 5.59 0.23 6.40
CA ILE A 115 5.52 1.59 6.92
C ILE A 115 6.11 1.56 8.33
N GLN A 116 7.31 2.13 8.45
CA GLN A 116 8.10 2.07 9.68
C GLN A 116 8.14 3.43 10.39
N VAL A 117 8.10 3.39 11.72
CA VAL A 117 8.39 4.56 12.56
C VAL A 117 9.89 4.82 12.54
N SER A 118 10.30 6.04 12.22
CA SER A 118 11.70 6.46 12.27
C SER A 118 11.93 7.47 13.39
N MET A 119 13.05 7.33 14.09
CA MET A 119 13.47 8.23 15.17
C MET A 119 14.99 8.35 15.18
N ARG A 120 15.52 9.48 15.65
CA ARG A 120 16.96 9.65 15.84
C ARG A 120 17.49 8.66 16.87
N THR A 121 18.63 8.04 16.58
CA THR A 121 19.24 7.02 17.44
C THR A 121 19.57 7.54 18.84
N ASP A 122 20.10 8.75 18.98
CA ASP A 122 20.42 9.35 20.28
C ASP A 122 19.18 9.47 21.19
N ARG A 123 18.02 9.80 20.62
CA ARG A 123 16.75 9.86 21.33
C ARG A 123 16.19 8.49 21.71
N LEU A 124 16.49 7.45 20.93
CA LEU A 124 16.16 6.06 21.28
C LEU A 124 17.05 5.53 22.39
N ASP A 125 18.32 5.94 22.43
CA ASP A 125 19.26 5.51 23.47
C ASP A 125 18.93 6.14 24.83
N GLU A 126 18.41 7.38 24.82
CA GLU A 126 17.86 8.04 26.01
C GLU A 126 16.51 7.46 26.48
N ASN A 127 15.82 6.71 25.62
CA ASN A 127 14.50 6.15 25.91
C ASN A 127 14.34 4.72 25.38
N PRO A 128 14.87 3.71 26.10
CA PRO A 128 14.76 2.31 25.72
C PRO A 128 13.31 1.83 25.54
N PHE A 129 12.36 2.41 26.28
CA PHE A 129 10.94 2.10 26.11
C PHE A 129 10.46 2.43 24.69
N LEU A 130 10.82 3.60 24.13
CA LEU A 130 10.44 3.93 22.75
C LEU A 130 11.13 3.03 21.72
N ARG A 131 12.38 2.64 21.98
CA ARG A 131 13.12 1.67 21.14
C ARG A 131 12.40 0.32 21.08
N ASN A 132 11.78 -0.10 22.17
CA ASN A 132 11.02 -1.34 22.24
C ASN A 132 9.58 -1.17 21.72
N LEU A 133 8.97 0.01 21.89
CA LEU A 133 7.58 0.27 21.49
C LEU A 133 7.42 0.40 19.97
N PHE A 134 8.28 1.16 19.29
CA PHE A 134 8.07 1.48 17.87
C PHE A 134 7.95 0.26 16.96
N PRO A 135 8.72 -0.83 17.13
CA PRO A 135 8.55 -2.05 16.33
C PRO A 135 7.21 -2.77 16.56
N LEU A 136 6.52 -2.50 17.68
CA LEU A 136 5.25 -3.13 18.03
C LEU A 136 4.04 -2.40 17.44
N ILE A 137 4.17 -1.12 17.11
CA ILE A 137 3.07 -0.31 16.55
C ILE A 137 2.76 -0.80 15.14
N LYS A 138 1.72 -1.62 15.02
CA LYS A 138 1.26 -2.25 13.77
C LYS A 138 -0.27 -2.21 13.66
N PRO A 139 -0.86 -1.02 13.47
CA PRO A 139 -2.30 -0.91 13.22
C PRO A 139 -2.68 -1.66 11.93
N SER A 140 -3.94 -2.08 11.82
CA SER A 140 -4.45 -2.75 10.63
C SER A 140 -4.39 -1.83 9.41
N ILE A 141 -4.03 -2.38 8.24
CA ILE A 141 -4.06 -1.67 6.96
C ILE A 141 -5.47 -1.12 6.67
N LEU A 142 -6.51 -1.87 7.04
CA LEU A 142 -7.89 -1.44 6.85
C LEU A 142 -8.24 -0.26 7.75
N ASP A 143 -7.82 -0.29 9.01
CA ASP A 143 -8.06 0.83 9.94
C ASP A 143 -7.38 2.10 9.43
N ILE A 144 -6.13 2.00 8.99
CA ILE A 144 -5.41 3.14 8.40
C ILE A 144 -6.12 3.64 7.13
N SER A 145 -6.69 2.74 6.32
CA SER A 145 -7.44 3.11 5.11
C SER A 145 -8.75 3.83 5.45
N PHE A 146 -9.47 3.41 6.50
CA PHE A 146 -10.66 4.12 7.00
C PHE A 146 -10.30 5.49 7.60
N LEU A 147 -9.24 5.56 8.42
CA LEU A 147 -8.76 6.85 8.94
C LEU A 147 -8.37 7.83 7.82
N GLN A 148 -7.86 7.34 6.69
CA GLN A 148 -7.60 8.18 5.50
C GLN A 148 -8.87 8.68 4.82
N VAL A 149 -9.97 7.89 4.83
CA VAL A 149 -11.29 8.37 4.36
C VAL A 149 -11.75 9.51 5.26
N ASP A 150 -11.78 9.29 6.57
CA ASP A 150 -12.24 10.30 7.53
C ASP A 150 -11.36 11.56 7.54
N GLN A 151 -10.05 11.40 7.28
CA GLN A 151 -9.13 12.51 7.11
C GLN A 151 -9.47 13.33 5.85
N THR A 152 -9.78 12.66 4.74
CA THR A 152 -10.10 13.29 3.45
C THR A 152 -11.42 14.06 3.53
N ASP A 153 -12.40 13.52 4.26
CA ASP A 153 -13.72 14.14 4.46
C ASP A 153 -13.71 15.22 5.57
N GLY A 154 -12.59 15.36 6.28
CA GLY A 154 -12.41 16.32 7.37
C GLY A 154 -12.01 17.73 6.93
N ASP A 155 -11.62 18.56 7.90
CA ASP A 155 -11.21 19.95 7.67
C ASP A 155 -9.74 20.10 7.24
N GLY A 156 -9.03 18.99 7.04
CA GLY A 156 -7.60 18.95 6.69
C GLY A 156 -6.65 19.45 7.79
N SER A 157 -7.14 19.69 9.00
CA SER A 157 -6.32 20.20 10.11
C SER A 157 -5.55 19.10 10.83
N GLN A 158 -4.43 19.47 11.45
CA GLN A 158 -3.69 18.58 12.36
C GLN A 158 -4.51 18.22 13.60
N ALA A 159 -5.45 19.08 14.00
CA ALA A 159 -6.34 18.80 15.13
C ALA A 159 -7.28 17.63 14.81
N HIS A 160 -7.86 17.63 13.61
CA HIS A 160 -8.70 16.52 13.13
C HIS A 160 -7.90 15.21 13.03
N VAL A 161 -6.68 15.24 12.52
CA VAL A 161 -5.80 14.05 12.50
C VAL A 161 -5.53 13.51 13.91
N ALA A 162 -5.29 14.38 14.88
CA ALA A 162 -5.08 13.98 16.27
C ALA A 162 -6.36 13.41 16.90
N GLU A 163 -7.53 13.96 16.56
CA GLU A 163 -8.83 13.45 16.99
C GLU A 163 -9.06 12.03 16.46
N LEU A 164 -8.88 11.80 15.15
CA LEU A 164 -9.01 10.49 14.52
C LEU A 164 -8.06 9.45 15.14
N ALA A 165 -6.79 9.81 15.31
CA ALA A 165 -5.81 8.92 15.95
C ALA A 165 -6.18 8.60 17.41
N THR A 166 -6.69 9.59 18.15
CA THR A 166 -7.15 9.38 19.54
C THR A 166 -8.38 8.50 19.63
N GLY A 167 -9.34 8.69 18.70
CA GLY A 167 -10.52 7.84 18.57
C GLY A 167 -10.12 6.39 18.31
N TRP A 168 -9.27 6.16 17.30
CA TRP A 168 -8.76 4.82 16.97
C TRP A 168 -8.05 4.17 18.17
N MET A 169 -7.17 4.89 18.88
CA MET A 169 -6.49 4.37 20.07
C MET A 169 -7.48 4.02 21.20
N THR A 170 -8.58 4.76 21.32
CA THR A 170 -9.62 4.49 22.33
C THR A 170 -10.40 3.23 21.99
N GLU A 171 -10.79 3.07 20.73
CA GLU A 171 -11.50 1.89 20.24
C GLU A 171 -10.62 0.63 20.24
N ASN A 172 -9.30 0.80 20.09
CA ASN A 172 -8.30 -0.26 20.09
C ASN A 172 -7.46 -0.28 21.37
N ALA A 173 -8.02 0.18 22.49
CA ALA A 173 -7.29 0.39 23.74
C ALA A 173 -6.57 -0.88 24.23
N GLU A 174 -7.15 -2.06 24.05
CA GLU A 174 -6.52 -3.33 24.44
C GLU A 174 -5.28 -3.64 23.60
N VAL A 175 -5.33 -3.39 22.29
CA VAL A 175 -4.20 -3.57 21.36
C VAL A 175 -3.07 -2.61 21.72
N VAL A 176 -3.40 -1.34 21.90
CA VAL A 176 -2.43 -0.29 22.29
C VAL A 176 -1.81 -0.60 23.65
N ALA A 177 -2.62 -1.02 24.62
CA ALA A 177 -2.13 -1.44 25.94
C ALA A 177 -1.19 -2.65 25.84
N GLY A 178 -1.47 -3.60 24.94
CA GLY A 178 -0.59 -4.73 24.64
C GLY A 178 0.79 -4.27 24.18
N TRP A 179 0.85 -3.36 23.20
CA TRP A 179 2.12 -2.81 22.72
C TRP A 179 2.91 -2.10 23.83
N ILE A 180 2.24 -1.30 24.65
CA ILE A 180 2.86 -0.58 25.76
C ILE A 180 3.39 -1.56 26.82
N ALA A 181 2.60 -2.56 27.18
CA ALA A 181 2.99 -3.56 28.19
C ALA A 181 4.19 -4.39 27.73
N GLU A 182 4.21 -4.83 26.47
CA GLU A 182 5.33 -5.57 25.90
C GLU A 182 6.60 -4.71 25.82
N ALA A 183 6.47 -3.46 25.36
CA ALA A 183 7.60 -2.52 25.32
C ALA A 183 8.20 -2.24 26.71
N ALA A 184 7.35 -2.14 27.73
CA ALA A 184 7.75 -1.93 29.12
C ALA A 184 8.44 -3.17 29.72
N ALA A 185 8.06 -4.38 29.31
CA ALA A 185 8.66 -5.63 29.78
C ALA A 185 10.03 -5.93 29.14
N ALA A 186 10.33 -5.34 27.98
CA ALA A 186 11.60 -5.48 27.27
C ALA A 186 12.70 -4.50 27.76
N GLY A 187 12.40 -3.65 28.74
CA GLY A 187 13.30 -2.62 29.30
C GLY A 187 13.91 -2.99 30.64
#